data_AF-A0A2R6L679-F1
#
_entry.id   AF-A0A2R6L679-F1
#
_cell.length_a   1.000
_cell.length_b   1.000
_cell.length_c   1.000
_cell.angle_alpha   90.00
_cell.angle_beta   90.00
_cell.angle_gamma   90.00
#
_symmetry.space_group_name_H-M   'P 1'
#
loop_
_entity.id
_entity.type
_entity.pdbx_description
1 polymer ?
#
loop_
_entity_poly.entity_id
_entity_poly.type
_entity_poly.pdbx_seq_one_letter_code
_entity_poly.pdbx_strand_id
1 'polypeptide(L)'
;MNAPWSIRTKTGTAASNGNVGRRRFLSVTGSVVALLLAGCSGDGDGGDGSPTPTPDPGGSSTETESPTPAETSTPESTPTEADPDGSDPAAFERQAREFVELLVDGSFEAAHDRFTESAAAELSATQLEQAWDQVTRNTGSFVSIDAVAYQGETDGRATVTVDTVFSEVRSEFTIYLTEDGVEGFRLTDQGEFAWDPPAYADESAFEERTVTLDATESCDLGGTLSVPTGNDSVPGVVIVHGSGPVDRDATFGPNKPYKELAWGLASRGIAVLRYDKRTQACDADLADVTIDDVATDDALTAIQRLRDHDRVAADAVFVVGHSLGGALAPRIATRDGGLAGAVLLAPGPARPIEELVLDQQRHLLDQQDLTGEEREEAMAEVRESPSTTARKRPRRWRSRCFSDRVAATTR
;
A
#
# COMPACT_ATOMS: atom_id res chain seq x y z
N MET A 1 70.88 -23.53 -4.91
CA MET A 1 70.31 -24.37 -3.83
C MET A 1 69.16 -25.17 -4.42
N ASN A 2 68.86 -26.34 -3.85
CA ASN A 2 68.34 -27.48 -4.61
C ASN A 2 66.86 -27.38 -5.02
N ALA A 3 66.58 -27.85 -6.25
CA ALA A 3 65.29 -28.43 -6.67
C ALA A 3 65.37 -29.98 -6.49
N PRO A 4 64.52 -30.80 -7.13
CA PRO A 4 63.05 -30.82 -7.25
C PRO A 4 62.48 -32.15 -6.67
N TRP A 5 61.19 -32.47 -6.89
CA TRP A 5 60.80 -33.74 -7.53
C TRP A 5 59.33 -33.77 -8.00
N SER A 6 58.97 -34.78 -8.79
CA SER A 6 57.73 -34.89 -9.57
C SER A 6 57.27 -36.35 -9.73
N ILE A 7 56.22 -36.58 -10.54
CA ILE A 7 55.92 -37.82 -11.33
C ILE A 7 54.87 -38.84 -10.77
N ARG A 8 53.69 -38.79 -11.44
CA ARG A 8 52.90 -39.87 -12.12
C ARG A 8 52.05 -40.94 -11.38
N THR A 9 50.75 -40.91 -11.73
CA THR A 9 49.87 -42.05 -12.18
C THR A 9 49.51 -43.15 -11.15
N LYS A 10 48.42 -43.94 -11.25
CA LYS A 10 47.63 -44.41 -12.43
C LYS A 10 46.25 -44.99 -11.96
N THR A 11 45.25 -44.96 -12.85
CA THR A 11 44.05 -45.87 -13.01
C THR A 11 43.69 -46.92 -11.93
N GLY A 12 42.40 -47.04 -11.57
CA GLY A 12 41.85 -48.23 -10.87
C GLY A 12 40.30 -48.27 -10.76
N THR A 13 39.69 -49.30 -11.36
CA THR A 13 38.24 -49.48 -11.60
C THR A 13 37.46 -50.15 -10.44
N ALA A 14 36.13 -49.93 -10.43
CA ALA A 14 35.04 -50.88 -10.08
C ALA A 14 34.75 -51.34 -8.62
N ALA A 15 33.54 -50.96 -8.18
CA ALA A 15 32.45 -51.78 -7.59
C ALA A 15 32.67 -52.77 -6.41
N SER A 16 31.80 -52.67 -5.40
CA SER A 16 30.92 -53.80 -5.00
C SER A 16 29.79 -53.37 -4.02
N ASN A 17 28.73 -54.18 -3.97
CA ASN A 17 27.49 -53.96 -3.20
C ASN A 17 27.63 -54.24 -1.70
N GLY A 18 26.73 -53.71 -0.87
CA GLY A 18 26.68 -54.01 0.57
C GLY A 18 25.46 -53.50 1.34
N ASN A 19 24.24 -53.72 0.83
CA ASN A 19 23.00 -53.29 1.49
C ASN A 19 22.55 -54.26 2.61
N VAL A 20 22.69 -53.89 3.89
CA VAL A 20 21.83 -54.35 5.00
C VAL A 20 21.72 -53.27 6.07
N GLY A 21 20.55 -52.67 6.25
CA GLY A 21 20.29 -51.73 7.35
C GLY A 21 19.08 -52.11 8.20
N ARG A 22 19.23 -52.14 9.54
CA ARG A 22 18.14 -51.83 10.48
C ARG A 22 18.63 -51.57 11.93
N ARG A 23 18.26 -50.39 12.45
CA ARG A 23 17.99 -50.02 13.87
C ARG A 23 19.17 -49.90 14.86
N ARG A 24 19.54 -48.67 15.26
CA ARG A 24 19.03 -47.91 16.45
C ARG A 24 20.06 -46.88 17.01
N PHE A 25 19.58 -45.63 17.14
CA PHE A 25 19.82 -44.64 18.22
C PHE A 25 21.11 -43.78 18.33
N LEU A 26 20.87 -42.45 18.46
CA LEU A 26 21.71 -41.33 18.92
C LEU A 26 23.05 -41.08 18.17
N SER A 27 23.35 -39.90 17.61
CA SER A 27 23.32 -38.58 18.28
C SER A 27 23.44 -37.37 17.30
N VAL A 28 22.73 -36.28 17.62
CA VAL A 28 23.09 -34.84 17.50
C VAL A 28 23.97 -34.34 16.33
N THR A 29 23.41 -33.49 15.43
CA THR A 29 23.81 -32.05 15.23
C THR A 29 23.01 -31.34 14.11
N GLY A 30 22.41 -30.18 14.43
CA GLY A 30 22.41 -28.95 13.60
C GLY A 30 21.45 -28.78 12.40
N SER A 31 20.51 -27.84 12.54
CA SER A 31 19.86 -26.92 11.55
C SER A 31 18.66 -26.28 12.30
N VAL A 32 18.56 -24.99 12.63
CA VAL A 32 18.66 -23.73 11.84
C VAL A 32 17.63 -23.65 10.71
N VAL A 33 16.62 -22.78 10.87
CA VAL A 33 15.95 -22.03 9.79
C VAL A 33 15.72 -20.60 10.29
N ALA A 34 16.00 -19.60 9.44
CA ALA A 34 15.85 -18.18 9.73
C ALA A 34 15.21 -17.45 8.53
N LEU A 35 14.72 -16.23 8.75
CA LEU A 35 14.38 -15.29 7.67
C LEU A 35 15.59 -15.03 6.76
N LEU A 36 15.35 -14.66 5.49
CA LEU A 36 16.15 -13.66 4.75
C LEU A 36 15.44 -13.20 3.46
N LEU A 37 15.71 -11.95 3.05
CA LEU A 37 15.17 -11.29 1.85
C LEU A 37 16.28 -10.92 0.85
N ALA A 38 15.85 -10.82 -0.43
CA ALA A 38 16.47 -10.09 -1.56
C ALA A 38 17.82 -10.58 -2.16
N GLY A 39 17.94 -10.54 -3.50
CA GLY A 39 19.24 -10.40 -4.18
C GLY A 39 19.51 -11.09 -5.53
N CYS A 40 18.89 -10.61 -6.62
CA CYS A 40 19.45 -10.48 -8.00
C CYS A 40 20.01 -11.67 -8.85
N SER A 41 19.58 -11.66 -10.13
CA SER A 41 20.33 -12.00 -11.38
C SER A 41 20.40 -13.46 -11.92
N GLY A 42 19.93 -13.64 -13.18
CA GLY A 42 20.76 -14.24 -14.24
C GLY A 42 20.24 -15.42 -15.10
N ASP A 43 19.61 -15.10 -16.24
CA ASP A 43 19.68 -15.72 -17.60
C ASP A 43 19.48 -17.24 -17.90
N GLY A 44 18.82 -17.51 -19.05
CA GLY A 44 18.88 -18.75 -19.85
C GLY A 44 17.56 -19.53 -19.97
N ASP A 45 16.61 -19.20 -20.84
CA ASP A 45 16.54 -19.39 -22.32
C ASP A 45 16.19 -20.83 -22.79
N GLY A 46 15.36 -20.98 -23.85
CA GLY A 46 15.36 -22.21 -24.66
C GLY A 46 14.07 -22.92 -25.14
N GLY A 47 13.00 -22.23 -25.55
CA GLY A 47 12.00 -22.75 -26.55
C GLY A 47 11.14 -23.99 -26.23
N ASP A 48 10.21 -24.44 -27.07
CA ASP A 48 9.58 -23.91 -28.30
C ASP A 48 8.26 -24.69 -28.58
N GLY A 49 7.36 -24.20 -29.46
CA GLY A 49 6.34 -25.03 -30.11
C GLY A 49 4.85 -24.74 -29.81
N SER A 50 4.27 -23.81 -30.58
CA SER A 50 2.81 -23.80 -30.89
C SER A 50 2.54 -24.72 -32.11
N PRO A 51 1.31 -25.23 -32.35
CA PRO A 51 0.36 -24.43 -33.14
C PRO A 51 -1.16 -24.67 -32.88
N THR A 52 -1.96 -23.68 -33.31
CA THR A 52 -3.44 -23.70 -33.45
C THR A 52 -3.94 -24.71 -34.50
N PRO A 53 -5.23 -25.09 -34.51
CA PRO A 53 -6.12 -24.48 -35.52
C PRO A 53 -7.61 -24.29 -35.14
N THR A 54 -8.23 -23.30 -35.81
CA THR A 54 -9.68 -23.07 -36.06
C THR A 54 -9.88 -23.08 -37.61
N PRO A 55 -11.08 -23.04 -38.25
CA PRO A 55 -12.46 -22.73 -37.80
C PRO A 55 -13.42 -23.95 -38.02
N ASP A 56 -14.75 -23.94 -38.22
CA ASP A 56 -15.75 -22.88 -38.55
C ASP A 56 -17.18 -23.20 -37.97
N PRO A 57 -18.38 -22.92 -38.53
CA PRO A 57 -19.44 -22.28 -37.74
C PRO A 57 -20.78 -23.05 -37.62
N GLY A 58 -21.68 -22.56 -36.74
CA GLY A 58 -23.08 -22.97 -36.71
C GLY A 58 -23.90 -22.19 -35.68
N GLY A 59 -24.83 -21.34 -36.12
CA GLY A 59 -25.65 -20.52 -35.22
C GLY A 59 -27.07 -21.07 -34.99
N SER A 60 -27.73 -20.62 -33.93
CA SER A 60 -29.19 -20.46 -33.87
C SER A 60 -29.58 -19.47 -32.77
N SER A 61 -30.54 -18.62 -33.08
CA SER A 61 -31.20 -17.69 -32.15
C SER A 61 -32.25 -18.38 -31.29
N THR A 62 -32.39 -17.96 -30.03
CA THR A 62 -33.65 -18.01 -29.27
C THR A 62 -33.68 -16.86 -28.25
N GLU A 63 -34.68 -15.99 -28.31
CA GLU A 63 -35.03 -15.07 -27.21
C GLU A 63 -35.76 -15.85 -26.11
N THR A 64 -35.72 -15.40 -24.83
CA THR A 64 -36.90 -15.28 -23.94
C THR A 64 -36.51 -14.98 -22.48
N GLU A 65 -37.19 -13.98 -21.90
CA GLU A 65 -37.44 -13.67 -20.47
C GLU A 65 -36.32 -13.23 -19.51
N SER A 66 -36.54 -12.04 -18.94
CA SER A 66 -35.90 -11.52 -17.73
C SER A 66 -36.54 -12.10 -16.46
N PRO A 67 -35.78 -12.34 -15.39
CA PRO A 67 -36.31 -12.43 -14.04
C PRO A 67 -36.23 -11.10 -13.28
N THR A 68 -37.31 -10.77 -12.57
CA THR A 68 -37.42 -9.73 -11.52
C THR A 68 -36.34 -9.88 -10.45
N PRO A 69 -35.80 -8.80 -9.85
CA PRO A 69 -34.74 -8.90 -8.84
C PRO A 69 -35.21 -9.64 -7.58
N ALA A 70 -34.39 -10.59 -7.12
CA ALA A 70 -34.54 -11.21 -5.81
C ALA A 70 -34.02 -10.26 -4.73
N GLU A 71 -34.66 -10.27 -3.56
CA GLU A 71 -34.29 -9.42 -2.43
C GLU A 71 -32.92 -9.83 -1.86
N THR A 72 -32.07 -8.83 -1.59
CA THR A 72 -30.74 -9.05 -1.00
C THR A 72 -30.88 -9.50 0.45
N SER A 73 -30.87 -10.80 0.68
CA SER A 73 -30.72 -11.37 2.02
C SER A 73 -29.31 -11.12 2.53
N THR A 74 -29.20 -10.31 3.60
CA THR A 74 -27.98 -10.15 4.40
C THR A 74 -27.46 -11.52 4.83
N PRO A 75 -26.14 -11.79 4.77
CA PRO A 75 -25.59 -13.00 5.38
C PRO A 75 -25.70 -12.88 6.91
N GLU A 76 -26.66 -13.58 7.49
CA GLU A 76 -26.78 -13.78 8.92
C GLU A 76 -25.61 -14.65 9.38
N SER A 77 -24.85 -14.19 10.39
CA SER A 77 -23.69 -14.92 10.91
C SER A 77 -24.15 -16.22 11.59
N THR A 78 -23.99 -17.35 10.91
CA THR A 78 -24.17 -18.67 11.52
C THR A 78 -23.22 -18.82 12.71
N PRO A 79 -23.70 -19.15 13.92
CA PRO A 79 -22.81 -19.51 15.02
C PRO A 79 -22.06 -20.79 14.65
N THR A 80 -20.73 -20.75 14.65
CA THR A 80 -19.89 -21.95 14.53
C THR A 80 -20.22 -22.91 15.66
N GLU A 81 -20.82 -24.07 15.33
CA GLU A 81 -20.98 -25.15 16.31
C GLU A 81 -19.60 -25.66 16.73
N ALA A 82 -19.44 -25.96 18.02
CA ALA A 82 -18.20 -26.52 18.54
C ALA A 82 -17.93 -27.90 17.93
N ASP A 83 -16.71 -28.11 17.43
CA ASP A 83 -16.26 -29.43 16.96
C ASP A 83 -16.30 -30.46 18.11
N PRO A 84 -16.53 -31.76 17.80
CA PRO A 84 -16.69 -32.78 18.82
C PRO A 84 -15.40 -33.14 19.58
N ASP A 85 -14.24 -32.60 19.15
CA ASP A 85 -12.91 -32.84 19.72
C ASP A 85 -12.45 -31.78 20.74
N GLY A 86 -13.39 -31.03 21.35
CA GLY A 86 -13.17 -30.38 22.65
C GLY A 86 -12.41 -29.05 22.66
N SER A 87 -11.87 -28.60 21.53
CA SER A 87 -11.30 -27.25 21.39
C SER A 87 -12.37 -26.15 21.32
N ASP A 88 -11.99 -24.91 21.69
CA ASP A 88 -12.77 -23.69 21.48
C ASP A 88 -12.15 -22.89 20.31
N PRO A 89 -12.65 -23.05 19.06
CA PRO A 89 -12.17 -22.28 17.92
C PRO A 89 -12.14 -20.78 18.17
N ALA A 90 -13.14 -20.24 18.87
CA ALA A 90 -13.23 -18.81 19.16
C ALA A 90 -12.17 -18.38 20.19
N ALA A 91 -11.67 -19.27 21.06
CA ALA A 91 -10.51 -18.98 21.91
C ALA A 91 -9.24 -18.85 21.08
N PHE A 92 -8.99 -19.77 20.15
CA PHE A 92 -7.83 -19.71 19.29
C PHE A 92 -7.88 -18.48 18.36
N GLU A 93 -9.04 -18.11 17.83
CA GLU A 93 -9.21 -16.88 17.05
C GLU A 93 -8.93 -15.62 17.88
N ARG A 94 -9.39 -15.55 19.14
CA ARG A 94 -9.05 -14.45 20.06
C ARG A 94 -7.55 -14.38 20.34
N GLN A 95 -6.90 -15.50 20.62
CA GLN A 95 -5.46 -15.57 20.89
C GLN A 95 -4.62 -15.18 19.66
N ALA A 96 -5.00 -15.63 18.46
CA ALA A 96 -4.33 -15.28 17.21
C ALA A 96 -4.45 -13.77 16.91
N ARG A 97 -5.64 -13.20 17.10
CA ARG A 97 -5.89 -11.75 16.98
C ARG A 97 -5.02 -10.96 17.95
N GLU A 98 -5.12 -11.27 19.24
CA GLU A 98 -4.39 -10.56 20.31
C GLU A 98 -2.87 -10.63 20.09
N PHE A 99 -2.35 -11.78 19.63
CA PHE A 99 -0.93 -11.90 19.28
C PHE A 99 -0.52 -10.94 18.14
N VAL A 100 -1.32 -10.83 17.08
CA VAL A 100 -1.03 -9.89 15.97
C VAL A 100 -1.20 -8.43 16.40
N GLU A 101 -2.20 -8.11 17.22
CA GLU A 101 -2.39 -6.78 17.80
C GLU A 101 -1.16 -6.35 18.65
N LEU A 102 -0.62 -7.25 19.49
CA LEU A 102 0.61 -6.98 20.25
C LEU A 102 1.86 -6.76 19.37
N LEU A 103 1.93 -7.37 18.17
CA LEU A 103 2.99 -7.08 17.20
C LEU A 103 2.82 -5.69 16.58
N VAL A 104 1.58 -5.35 16.19
CA VAL A 104 1.21 -4.04 15.64
C VAL A 104 1.55 -2.91 16.61
N ASP A 105 1.23 -3.09 17.88
CA ASP A 105 1.45 -2.11 18.95
C ASP A 105 2.93 -2.01 19.40
N GLY A 106 3.84 -2.78 18.79
CA GLY A 106 5.25 -2.83 19.18
C GLY A 106 5.49 -3.46 20.56
N SER A 107 4.49 -4.13 21.13
CA SER A 107 4.51 -4.74 22.46
C SER A 107 5.20 -6.11 22.43
N PHE A 108 6.41 -6.16 21.87
CA PHE A 108 7.11 -7.42 21.55
C PHE A 108 7.43 -8.30 22.76
N GLU A 109 7.63 -7.72 23.96
CA GLU A 109 7.76 -8.50 25.20
C GLU A 109 6.44 -9.21 25.55
N ALA A 110 5.31 -8.49 25.50
CA ALA A 110 3.99 -9.06 25.78
C ALA A 110 3.50 -10.03 24.69
N ALA A 111 3.94 -9.85 23.44
CA ALA A 111 3.76 -10.81 22.36
C ALA A 111 4.61 -12.08 22.57
N HIS A 112 5.86 -11.91 23.01
CA HIS A 112 6.78 -13.02 23.34
C HIS A 112 6.27 -13.86 24.51
N ASP A 113 5.67 -13.23 25.52
CA ASP A 113 5.00 -13.91 26.65
C ASP A 113 3.80 -14.79 26.22
N ARG A 114 3.32 -14.70 24.96
CA ARG A 114 2.27 -15.58 24.42
C ARG A 114 2.80 -16.85 23.79
N PHE A 115 4.11 -16.97 23.60
CA PHE A 115 4.72 -18.18 23.04
C PHE A 115 4.72 -19.34 24.06
N THR A 116 4.60 -20.56 23.55
CA THR A 116 4.95 -21.77 24.31
C THR A 116 6.41 -21.74 24.73
N GLU A 117 6.78 -22.45 25.81
CA GLU A 117 8.17 -22.48 26.32
C GLU A 117 9.19 -22.86 25.23
N SER A 118 8.83 -23.77 24.33
CA SER A 118 9.65 -24.16 23.18
C SER A 118 9.83 -23.05 22.15
N ALA A 119 8.76 -22.33 21.79
CA ALA A 119 8.83 -21.25 20.82
C ALA A 119 9.57 -20.03 21.38
N ALA A 120 9.30 -19.69 22.66
CA ALA A 120 9.97 -18.62 23.39
C ALA A 120 11.49 -18.82 23.50
N ALA A 121 11.95 -20.08 23.52
CA ALA A 121 13.37 -20.44 23.56
C ALA A 121 14.08 -20.33 22.20
N GLU A 122 13.35 -20.36 21.08
CA GLU A 122 13.92 -20.26 19.72
C GLU A 122 13.88 -18.83 19.16
N LEU A 123 12.87 -18.03 19.54
CA LEU A 123 12.69 -16.65 19.08
C LEU A 123 12.56 -15.70 20.29
N SER A 124 13.54 -14.81 20.49
CA SER A 124 13.47 -13.77 21.52
C SER A 124 12.64 -12.55 21.09
N ALA A 125 12.11 -11.77 22.04
CA ALA A 125 11.37 -10.53 21.77
C ALA A 125 12.12 -9.55 20.83
N THR A 126 13.45 -9.41 20.97
CA THR A 126 14.26 -8.58 20.06
C THR A 126 14.39 -9.15 18.64
N GLN A 127 14.34 -10.47 18.47
CA GLN A 127 14.29 -11.07 17.12
C GLN A 127 12.88 -10.97 16.51
N LEU A 128 11.85 -11.00 17.34
CA LEU A 128 10.45 -10.77 16.95
C LEU A 128 10.26 -9.32 16.45
N GLU A 129 10.76 -8.35 17.21
CA GLU A 129 10.86 -6.92 16.82
C GLU A 129 11.55 -6.79 15.45
N GLN A 130 12.76 -7.33 15.29
CA GLN A 130 13.52 -7.25 14.03
C GLN A 130 12.81 -7.91 12.83
N ALA A 131 12.06 -8.99 13.06
CA ALA A 131 11.26 -9.64 12.04
C ALA A 131 10.04 -8.77 11.65
N TRP A 132 9.36 -8.16 12.62
CA TRP A 132 8.23 -7.26 12.40
C TRP A 132 8.63 -5.98 11.67
N ASP A 133 9.72 -5.36 12.09
CA ASP A 133 10.42 -4.27 11.42
C ASP A 133 10.67 -4.54 9.93
N GLN A 134 10.99 -5.81 9.61
CA GLN A 134 11.26 -6.22 8.25
C GLN A 134 9.99 -6.48 7.43
N VAL A 135 8.87 -6.84 8.07
CA VAL A 135 7.56 -6.90 7.44
C VAL A 135 7.11 -5.47 7.11
N THR A 136 7.04 -4.57 8.09
CA THR A 136 6.55 -3.20 7.91
C THR A 136 7.40 -2.38 6.92
N ARG A 137 8.72 -2.60 6.85
CA ARG A 137 9.58 -2.02 5.79
C ARG A 137 9.24 -2.45 4.36
N ASN A 138 8.55 -3.59 4.19
CA ASN A 138 8.22 -4.17 2.88
C ASN A 138 6.73 -4.06 2.53
N THR A 139 5.87 -3.82 3.52
CA THR A 139 4.40 -3.79 3.37
C THR A 139 3.78 -2.44 3.71
N GLY A 140 4.58 -1.54 4.29
CA GLY A 140 4.15 -0.26 4.83
C GLY A 140 3.61 -0.35 6.26
N SER A 141 2.86 0.67 6.68
CA SER A 141 2.27 0.72 8.01
C SER A 141 1.02 -0.16 8.08
N PHE A 142 0.79 -0.81 9.23
CA PHE A 142 -0.44 -1.57 9.48
C PHE A 142 -1.68 -0.64 9.45
N VAL A 143 -2.81 -1.16 8.99
CA VAL A 143 -4.09 -0.44 8.84
C VAL A 143 -5.23 -1.17 9.56
N SER A 144 -5.43 -2.47 9.31
CA SER A 144 -6.52 -3.27 9.91
C SER A 144 -6.22 -4.77 9.93
N ILE A 145 -6.90 -5.49 10.84
CA ILE A 145 -7.20 -6.92 10.70
C ILE A 145 -8.59 -7.01 10.06
N ASP A 146 -8.67 -7.57 8.85
CA ASP A 146 -9.93 -7.70 8.10
C ASP A 146 -10.71 -8.94 8.54
N ALA A 147 -10.02 -10.06 8.75
CA ALA A 147 -10.62 -11.34 9.12
C ALA A 147 -9.69 -12.14 10.04
N VAL A 148 -10.29 -13.02 10.84
CA VAL A 148 -9.61 -14.06 11.60
C VAL A 148 -10.43 -15.32 11.44
N ALA A 149 -9.80 -16.44 11.09
CA ALA A 149 -10.50 -17.69 10.79
C ALA A 149 -9.72 -18.92 11.27
N TYR A 150 -10.34 -19.71 12.14
CA TYR A 150 -9.86 -21.03 12.51
C TYR A 150 -9.93 -22.00 11.32
N GLN A 151 -8.79 -22.63 11.01
CA GLN A 151 -8.61 -23.55 9.87
C GLN A 151 -8.65 -25.04 10.27
N GLY A 152 -8.87 -25.33 11.56
CA GLY A 152 -8.82 -26.67 12.13
C GLY A 152 -7.60 -26.90 13.03
N GLU A 153 -7.60 -28.08 13.65
CA GLU A 153 -6.59 -28.55 14.60
C GLU A 153 -6.05 -29.91 14.15
N THR A 154 -4.78 -30.20 14.43
CA THR A 154 -4.17 -31.50 14.18
C THR A 154 -3.10 -31.78 15.23
N ASP A 155 -3.19 -32.94 15.90
CA ASP A 155 -2.28 -33.37 16.97
C ASP A 155 -2.13 -32.37 18.15
N GLY A 156 -3.22 -31.70 18.55
CA GLY A 156 -3.22 -30.71 19.65
C GLY A 156 -2.81 -29.29 19.24
N ARG A 157 -2.61 -29.07 17.94
CA ARG A 157 -2.12 -27.81 17.36
C ARG A 157 -3.15 -27.20 16.42
N ALA A 158 -3.81 -26.15 16.88
CA ALA A 158 -4.73 -25.32 16.12
C ALA A 158 -3.99 -24.48 15.08
N THR A 159 -4.64 -24.25 13.94
CA THR A 159 -4.17 -23.35 12.89
C THR A 159 -5.22 -22.26 12.68
N VAL A 160 -4.80 -20.99 12.76
CA VAL A 160 -5.68 -19.83 12.56
C VAL A 160 -5.05 -18.90 11.53
N THR A 161 -5.83 -18.39 10.58
CA THR A 161 -5.38 -17.32 9.69
C THR A 161 -5.88 -15.96 10.17
N VAL A 162 -5.05 -14.93 9.99
CA VAL A 162 -5.32 -13.54 10.33
C VAL A 162 -5.03 -12.71 9.08
N ASP A 163 -6.08 -12.22 8.43
CA ASP A 163 -5.97 -11.34 7.26
C ASP A 163 -5.71 -9.91 7.73
N THR A 164 -4.62 -9.33 7.26
CA THR A 164 -4.17 -7.98 7.61
C THR A 164 -4.04 -7.09 6.39
N VAL A 165 -4.28 -5.80 6.60
CA VAL A 165 -4.09 -4.72 5.63
C VAL A 165 -2.93 -3.88 6.12
N PHE A 166 -1.90 -3.74 5.29
CA PHE A 166 -0.88 -2.71 5.43
C PHE A 166 -1.09 -1.65 4.34
N SER A 167 -0.38 -0.52 4.41
CA SER A 167 -0.60 0.58 3.48
C SER A 167 -0.24 0.25 2.03
N GLU A 168 0.60 -0.76 1.78
CA GLU A 168 1.08 -1.14 0.43
C GLU A 168 0.56 -2.51 -0.05
N VAL A 169 0.28 -3.47 0.85
CA VAL A 169 -0.22 -4.83 0.50
C VAL A 169 -1.26 -5.36 1.50
N ARG A 170 -2.02 -6.39 1.09
CA ARG A 170 -2.68 -7.32 2.03
C ARG A 170 -1.69 -8.40 2.44
N SER A 171 -1.87 -8.94 3.63
CA SER A 171 -0.98 -9.97 4.18
C SER A 171 -1.76 -10.94 5.05
N GLU A 172 -1.65 -12.24 4.76
CA GLU A 172 -2.20 -13.29 5.62
C GLU A 172 -1.10 -13.77 6.58
N PHE A 173 -1.38 -13.78 7.89
CA PHE A 173 -0.58 -14.52 8.86
C PHE A 173 -1.28 -15.83 9.21
N THR A 174 -0.58 -16.96 9.08
CA THR A 174 -1.01 -18.20 9.77
C THR A 174 -0.33 -18.26 11.13
N ILE A 175 -1.13 -18.30 12.20
CA ILE A 175 -0.72 -18.52 13.58
C ILE A 175 -0.97 -20.00 13.93
N TYR A 176 -0.02 -20.62 14.63
CA TYR A 176 -0.14 -21.96 15.18
C TYR A 176 -0.23 -21.88 16.70
N LEU A 177 -1.25 -22.52 17.26
CA LEU A 177 -1.63 -22.40 18.68
C LEU A 177 -1.78 -23.79 19.29
N THR A 178 -1.50 -23.91 20.58
CA THR A 178 -1.83 -25.06 21.43
C THR A 178 -2.56 -24.55 22.69
N GLU A 179 -3.01 -25.44 23.58
CA GLU A 179 -3.56 -25.03 24.88
C GLU A 179 -2.57 -24.20 25.71
N ASP A 180 -1.26 -24.40 25.50
CA ASP A 180 -0.17 -23.71 26.23
C ASP A 180 0.25 -22.36 25.61
N GLY A 181 -0.28 -21.98 24.42
CA GLY A 181 -0.01 -20.70 23.77
C GLY A 181 0.37 -20.79 22.28
N VAL A 182 1.01 -19.74 21.76
CA VAL A 182 1.47 -19.65 20.37
C VAL A 182 2.70 -20.56 20.20
N GLU A 183 2.63 -21.54 19.30
CA GLU A 183 3.78 -22.38 18.95
C GLU A 183 4.62 -21.75 17.82
N GLY A 184 4.00 -20.90 17.01
CA GLY A 184 4.70 -20.10 16.01
C GLY A 184 3.74 -19.38 15.08
N PHE A 185 4.30 -18.59 14.17
CA PHE A 185 3.55 -17.89 13.14
C PHE A 185 4.36 -17.84 11.85
N ARG A 186 3.66 -17.66 10.72
CA ARG A 186 4.25 -17.39 9.41
C ARG A 186 3.42 -16.34 8.68
N LEU A 187 4.09 -15.53 7.87
CA LEU A 187 3.46 -14.71 6.83
C LEU A 187 3.31 -15.59 5.58
N THR A 188 2.12 -15.64 4.99
CA THR A 188 1.71 -16.78 4.13
C THR A 188 1.21 -16.40 2.76
N ASP A 189 0.57 -15.25 2.67
CA ASP A 189 0.30 -14.58 1.41
C ASP A 189 0.63 -13.09 1.53
N GLN A 190 1.06 -12.49 0.42
CA GLN A 190 1.29 -11.06 0.27
C GLN A 190 0.71 -10.64 -1.08
N GLY A 191 -0.58 -10.32 -1.07
CA GLY A 191 -1.30 -9.87 -2.26
C GLY A 191 -1.19 -8.36 -2.45
N GLU A 192 -0.91 -7.92 -3.67
CA GLU A 192 -1.33 -6.58 -4.09
C GLU A 192 -2.84 -6.44 -3.85
N PHE A 193 -3.29 -5.23 -3.54
CA PHE A 193 -4.72 -4.95 -3.52
C PHE A 193 -5.32 -5.15 -4.91
N ALA A 194 -6.12 -6.20 -5.08
CA ALA A 194 -7.05 -6.30 -6.19
C ALA A 194 -8.05 -5.15 -6.08
N TRP A 195 -7.74 -4.04 -6.75
CA TRP A 195 -8.61 -2.86 -6.78
C TRP A 195 -9.77 -3.10 -7.73
N ASP A 196 -10.97 -3.22 -7.17
CA ASP A 196 -12.21 -3.29 -7.95
C ASP A 196 -12.65 -1.89 -8.41
N PRO A 197 -13.00 -1.72 -9.69
CA PRO A 197 -13.61 -0.48 -10.17
C PRO A 197 -14.90 -0.13 -9.41
N PRO A 198 -15.11 1.15 -9.02
CA PRO A 198 -16.34 1.53 -8.35
C PRO A 198 -17.53 1.40 -9.32
N ALA A 199 -18.68 0.93 -8.82
CA ALA A 199 -19.88 0.63 -9.64
C ALA A 199 -20.48 1.80 -10.45
N TYR A 200 -19.94 3.01 -10.31
CA TYR A 200 -20.30 4.19 -11.11
C TYR A 200 -19.34 4.49 -12.28
N ALA A 201 -18.30 3.67 -12.46
CA ALA A 201 -17.38 3.72 -13.58
C ALA A 201 -17.86 2.79 -14.69
N ASP A 202 -17.86 3.30 -15.92
CA ASP A 202 -18.09 2.54 -17.15
C ASP A 202 -16.76 2.47 -17.89
N GLU A 203 -16.09 1.32 -17.79
CA GLU A 203 -14.79 1.08 -18.42
C GLU A 203 -14.85 1.12 -19.96
N SER A 204 -16.03 0.97 -20.57
CA SER A 204 -16.18 1.10 -22.02
C SER A 204 -16.24 2.56 -22.50
N ALA A 205 -16.51 3.49 -21.57
CA ALA A 205 -16.69 4.90 -21.84
C ALA A 205 -15.39 5.72 -21.87
N PHE A 206 -14.22 5.12 -21.58
CA PHE A 206 -12.92 5.81 -21.65
C PHE A 206 -11.74 4.86 -21.92
N GLU A 207 -10.59 5.43 -22.28
CA GLU A 207 -9.29 4.74 -22.37
C GLU A 207 -8.30 5.39 -21.40
N GLU A 208 -7.48 4.62 -20.69
CA GLU A 208 -6.32 5.16 -19.97
C GLU A 208 -5.04 5.07 -20.80
N ARG A 209 -4.20 6.10 -20.71
CA ARG A 209 -2.90 6.19 -21.41
C ARG A 209 -1.83 6.68 -20.45
N THR A 210 -0.70 6.00 -20.40
CA THR A 210 0.48 6.48 -19.68
C THR A 210 1.01 7.74 -20.37
N VAL A 211 1.32 8.75 -19.57
CA VAL A 211 2.03 9.97 -19.99
C VAL A 211 3.20 10.24 -19.05
N THR A 212 4.06 11.15 -19.44
CA THR A 212 5.21 11.62 -18.65
C THR A 212 5.13 13.14 -18.55
N LEU A 213 5.53 13.69 -17.40
CA LEU A 213 5.66 15.13 -17.14
C LEU A 213 7.11 15.47 -16.81
N ASP A 214 7.67 16.43 -17.54
CA ASP A 214 9.03 16.91 -17.31
C ASP A 214 9.02 17.86 -16.09
N ALA A 215 9.39 17.37 -14.90
CA ALA A 215 9.27 18.13 -13.65
C ALA A 215 10.57 18.81 -13.21
N THR A 216 11.73 18.19 -13.48
CA THR A 216 13.06 18.78 -13.32
C THR A 216 13.99 18.27 -14.43
N GLU A 217 15.20 18.83 -14.56
CA GLU A 217 16.21 18.33 -15.52
C GLU A 217 16.68 16.89 -15.25
N SER A 218 16.33 16.30 -14.10
CA SER A 218 16.83 15.01 -13.63
C SER A 218 15.75 14.04 -13.16
N CYS A 219 14.46 14.42 -13.23
CA CYS A 219 13.36 13.58 -12.81
C CYS A 219 12.08 13.90 -13.59
N ASP A 220 11.51 12.84 -14.16
CA ASP A 220 10.23 12.86 -14.84
C ASP A 220 9.15 12.27 -13.91
N LEU A 221 7.94 12.82 -13.96
CA LEU A 221 6.80 12.28 -13.23
C LEU A 221 5.97 11.41 -14.17
N GLY A 222 5.77 10.14 -13.81
CA GLY A 222 4.83 9.28 -14.52
C GLY A 222 3.40 9.77 -14.29
N GLY A 223 2.54 9.62 -15.29
CA GLY A 223 1.13 9.98 -15.19
C GLY A 223 0.22 9.09 -16.00
N THR A 224 -1.07 9.22 -15.73
CA THR A 224 -2.14 8.47 -16.39
C THR A 224 -3.22 9.46 -16.81
N LEU A 225 -3.49 9.48 -18.11
CA LEU A 225 -4.54 10.27 -18.74
C LEU A 225 -5.71 9.36 -19.09
N SER A 226 -6.85 9.53 -18.40
CA SER A 226 -8.12 8.87 -18.71
C SER A 226 -8.89 9.73 -19.71
N VAL A 227 -9.13 9.25 -20.93
CA VAL A 227 -9.80 10.00 -22.01
C VAL A 227 -11.11 9.31 -22.39
N PRO A 228 -12.28 9.99 -22.30
CA PRO A 228 -13.56 9.43 -22.75
C PRO A 228 -13.49 8.88 -24.18
N THR A 229 -14.28 7.86 -24.52
CA THR A 229 -14.45 7.38 -25.90
C THR A 229 -15.52 8.20 -26.64
N GLY A 230 -15.63 8.04 -27.96
CA GLY A 230 -16.75 8.56 -28.78
C GLY A 230 -16.90 10.07 -29.00
N ASN A 231 -16.15 10.94 -28.31
CA ASN A 231 -16.31 12.41 -28.38
C ASN A 231 -15.09 13.11 -29.00
N ASP A 232 -15.27 13.92 -30.05
CA ASP A 232 -14.12 14.56 -30.73
C ASP A 232 -13.41 15.63 -29.88
N SER A 233 -14.15 16.30 -28.97
CA SER A 233 -13.60 17.28 -28.03
C SER A 233 -14.31 17.19 -26.68
N VAL A 234 -13.54 17.19 -25.58
CA VAL A 234 -14.02 17.06 -24.19
C VAL A 234 -13.35 18.06 -23.25
N PRO A 235 -14.02 18.51 -22.17
CA PRO A 235 -13.36 19.26 -21.09
C PRO A 235 -12.29 18.40 -20.39
N GLY A 236 -11.31 19.06 -19.78
CA GLY A 236 -10.19 18.41 -19.09
C GLY A 236 -10.09 18.77 -17.60
N VAL A 237 -9.62 17.84 -16.77
CA VAL A 237 -9.30 18.05 -15.36
C VAL A 237 -7.89 17.55 -15.05
N VAL A 238 -7.10 18.34 -14.33
CA VAL A 238 -5.90 17.84 -13.61
C VAL A 238 -6.25 17.63 -12.13
N ILE A 239 -5.97 16.46 -11.58
CA ILE A 239 -6.06 16.20 -10.13
C ILE A 239 -4.73 16.59 -9.47
N VAL A 240 -4.78 17.43 -8.44
CA VAL A 240 -3.61 17.96 -7.72
C VAL A 240 -3.59 17.46 -6.28
N HIS A 241 -2.47 16.80 -5.93
CA HIS A 241 -2.22 16.07 -4.70
C HIS A 241 -2.32 16.88 -3.40
N GLY A 242 -2.57 16.16 -2.29
CA GLY A 242 -2.40 16.66 -0.93
C GLY A 242 -0.92 16.78 -0.49
N SER A 243 -0.74 16.91 0.82
CA SER A 243 0.58 16.88 1.49
C SER A 243 1.22 15.49 1.46
N GLY A 244 2.54 15.42 1.67
CA GLY A 244 3.29 14.15 1.73
C GLY A 244 3.66 13.57 0.35
N PRO A 245 4.34 12.41 0.33
CA PRO A 245 4.53 11.57 -0.85
C PRO A 245 3.19 10.91 -1.24
N VAL A 246 2.80 11.01 -2.51
CA VAL A 246 1.51 10.49 -3.03
C VAL A 246 1.70 10.10 -4.51
N ASP A 247 1.25 8.91 -4.89
CA ASP A 247 1.20 8.47 -6.30
C ASP A 247 -0.02 9.07 -7.04
N ARG A 248 -0.10 8.86 -8.36
CA ARG A 248 -1.22 9.33 -9.20
C ARG A 248 -2.59 8.73 -8.86
N ASP A 249 -2.63 7.64 -8.11
CA ASP A 249 -3.86 6.95 -7.71
C ASP A 249 -4.36 7.44 -6.34
N ALA A 250 -3.48 8.07 -5.56
CA ALA A 250 -3.56 8.24 -4.11
C ALA A 250 -3.77 6.92 -3.37
N THR A 251 -3.02 5.89 -3.76
CA THR A 251 -3.09 4.55 -3.18
C THR A 251 -2.95 4.59 -1.66
N PHE A 252 -3.96 4.07 -0.95
CA PHE A 252 -3.96 3.91 0.49
C PHE A 252 -4.67 2.61 0.87
N GLY A 253 -3.87 1.55 1.11
CA GLY A 253 -4.39 0.20 1.20
C GLY A 253 -5.17 -0.17 -0.07
N PRO A 254 -6.40 -0.69 0.02
CA PRO A 254 -7.20 -1.06 -1.15
C PRO A 254 -7.73 0.14 -1.95
N ASN A 255 -7.67 1.36 -1.40
CA ASN A 255 -8.36 2.52 -1.96
C ASN A 255 -7.46 3.26 -2.96
N LYS A 256 -8.04 3.71 -4.07
CA LYS A 256 -7.36 4.55 -5.07
C LYS A 256 -8.24 5.77 -5.40
N PRO A 257 -8.52 6.66 -4.43
CA PRO A 257 -9.54 7.70 -4.55
C PRO A 257 -9.33 8.67 -5.71
N TYR A 258 -8.10 8.94 -6.15
CA TYR A 258 -7.90 9.77 -7.36
C TYR A 258 -8.19 8.99 -8.64
N LYS A 259 -7.88 7.69 -8.69
CA LYS A 259 -8.27 6.80 -9.81
C LYS A 259 -9.79 6.68 -9.89
N GLU A 260 -10.45 6.44 -8.77
CA GLU A 260 -11.91 6.36 -8.64
C GLU A 260 -12.60 7.65 -9.12
N LEU A 261 -12.10 8.82 -8.71
CA LEU A 261 -12.57 10.12 -9.22
C LEU A 261 -12.33 10.26 -10.73
N ALA A 262 -11.14 9.90 -11.24
CA ALA A 262 -10.84 10.00 -12.67
C ALA A 262 -11.74 9.09 -13.51
N TRP A 263 -11.93 7.84 -13.11
CA TRP A 263 -12.78 6.88 -13.80
C TRP A 263 -14.24 7.34 -13.79
N GLY A 264 -14.73 7.84 -12.65
CA GLY A 264 -16.07 8.42 -12.54
C GLY A 264 -16.29 9.64 -13.43
N LEU A 265 -15.29 10.53 -13.56
CA LEU A 265 -15.35 11.71 -14.43
C LEU A 265 -15.19 11.34 -15.92
N ALA A 266 -14.31 10.40 -16.26
CA ALA A 266 -14.07 9.93 -17.62
C ALA A 266 -15.30 9.21 -18.20
N SER A 267 -15.95 8.37 -17.39
CA SER A 267 -17.26 7.76 -17.71
C SER A 267 -18.38 8.79 -17.91
N ARG A 268 -18.17 10.05 -17.52
CA ARG A 268 -19.10 11.18 -17.67
C ARG A 268 -18.64 12.21 -18.70
N GLY A 269 -17.66 11.86 -19.56
CA GLY A 269 -17.24 12.69 -20.69
C GLY A 269 -16.20 13.77 -20.36
N ILE A 270 -15.44 13.62 -19.27
CA ILE A 270 -14.38 14.56 -18.87
C ILE A 270 -13.02 13.86 -18.94
N ALA A 271 -12.06 14.39 -19.69
CA ALA A 271 -10.69 13.86 -19.68
C ALA A 271 -10.01 14.18 -18.34
N VAL A 272 -9.31 13.22 -17.72
CA VAL A 272 -8.66 13.43 -16.42
C VAL A 272 -7.20 13.02 -16.47
N LEU A 273 -6.31 13.95 -16.13
CA LEU A 273 -4.89 13.69 -15.93
C LEU A 273 -4.57 13.57 -14.43
N ARG A 274 -3.87 12.49 -14.11
CA ARG A 274 -3.28 12.20 -12.80
C ARG A 274 -1.79 11.93 -13.00
N TYR A 275 -0.96 12.26 -12.03
CA TYR A 275 0.51 12.17 -12.14
C TYR A 275 1.11 11.84 -10.79
N ASP A 276 2.27 11.19 -10.74
CA ASP A 276 2.93 10.92 -9.46
C ASP A 276 3.52 12.23 -8.94
N LYS A 277 3.38 12.52 -7.65
CA LYS A 277 3.96 13.73 -7.09
C LYS A 277 5.48 13.63 -7.06
N ARG A 278 6.23 14.72 -7.27
CA ARG A 278 7.71 14.69 -7.23
C ARG A 278 8.29 14.17 -5.92
N THR A 279 7.59 14.31 -4.79
CA THR A 279 8.01 13.77 -3.49
C THR A 279 7.74 12.26 -3.32
N GLN A 280 7.05 11.62 -4.28
CA GLN A 280 6.89 10.17 -4.42
C GLN A 280 7.84 9.61 -5.48
N ALA A 281 7.94 10.27 -6.63
CA ALA A 281 8.68 9.77 -7.80
C ALA A 281 10.18 10.13 -7.82
N CYS A 282 10.60 11.18 -7.10
CA CYS A 282 11.96 11.68 -7.11
C CYS A 282 12.57 11.68 -5.70
N ASP A 283 13.90 11.53 -5.62
CA ASP A 283 14.68 11.77 -4.40
C ASP A 283 14.81 13.29 -4.15
N ALA A 284 13.75 13.88 -3.61
CA ALA A 284 13.61 15.33 -3.41
C ALA A 284 13.70 15.69 -1.92
N ASP A 285 14.82 16.30 -1.49
CA ASP A 285 14.96 16.83 -0.13
C ASP A 285 14.00 18.01 0.09
N LEU A 286 13.05 17.83 1.01
CA LEU A 286 12.07 18.84 1.44
C LEU A 286 12.71 20.10 2.06
N ALA A 287 14.00 20.08 2.40
CA ALA A 287 14.75 21.25 2.83
C ALA A 287 15.14 22.19 1.66
N ASP A 288 15.31 21.65 0.46
CA ASP A 288 15.81 22.36 -0.72
C ASP A 288 14.70 22.77 -1.71
N VAL A 289 13.55 22.08 -1.70
CA VAL A 289 12.38 22.41 -2.52
C VAL A 289 11.39 23.35 -1.82
N THR A 290 10.69 24.18 -2.60
CA THR A 290 9.64 25.07 -2.12
C THR A 290 8.23 24.50 -2.34
N ILE A 291 7.21 25.20 -1.85
CA ILE A 291 5.81 24.84 -2.11
C ILE A 291 5.38 25.04 -3.57
N ASP A 292 6.15 25.84 -4.32
CA ASP A 292 5.93 26.02 -5.74
C ASP A 292 6.42 24.79 -6.50
N ASP A 293 7.65 24.36 -6.20
CA ASP A 293 8.25 23.13 -6.73
C ASP A 293 7.34 21.92 -6.51
N VAL A 294 7.02 21.56 -5.26
CA VAL A 294 6.37 20.26 -4.94
C VAL A 294 4.89 20.15 -5.28
N ALA A 295 4.27 21.19 -5.85
CA ALA A 295 2.83 21.20 -6.11
C ALA A 295 2.38 22.17 -7.20
N THR A 296 2.84 23.42 -7.17
CA THR A 296 2.30 24.46 -8.07
C THR A 296 2.84 24.28 -9.48
N ASP A 297 4.15 24.06 -9.63
CA ASP A 297 4.81 24.05 -10.93
C ASP A 297 4.63 22.69 -11.62
N ASP A 298 4.64 21.57 -10.87
CA ASP A 298 4.20 20.25 -11.37
C ASP A 298 2.76 20.29 -11.92
N ALA A 299 1.83 20.98 -11.22
CA ALA A 299 0.46 21.13 -11.69
C ALA A 299 0.38 21.95 -12.99
N LEU A 300 1.22 22.99 -13.15
CA LEU A 300 1.29 23.77 -14.39
C LEU A 300 1.82 22.93 -15.56
N THR A 301 2.83 22.09 -15.34
CA THR A 301 3.30 21.11 -16.35
C THR A 301 2.19 20.12 -16.72
N ALA A 302 1.48 19.57 -15.72
CA ALA A 302 0.34 18.68 -15.95
C ALA A 302 -0.79 19.37 -16.77
N ILE A 303 -1.14 20.62 -16.45
CA ILE A 303 -2.17 21.39 -17.17
C ILE A 303 -1.77 21.59 -18.64
N GLN A 304 -0.51 21.94 -18.93
CA GLN A 304 -0.01 22.05 -20.30
C GLN A 304 -0.08 20.69 -21.01
N ARG A 305 0.43 19.62 -20.38
CA ARG A 305 0.40 18.27 -20.94
C ARG A 305 -1.00 17.76 -21.28
N LEU A 306 -2.01 18.18 -20.51
CA LEU A 306 -3.42 17.88 -20.74
C LEU A 306 -4.00 18.71 -21.90
N ARG A 307 -3.64 20.00 -22.02
CA ARG A 307 -4.03 20.85 -23.18
C ARG A 307 -3.43 20.38 -24.50
N ASP A 308 -2.24 19.78 -24.46
CA ASP A 308 -1.55 19.26 -25.66
C ASP A 308 -2.20 17.98 -26.24
N HIS A 309 -3.22 17.42 -25.60
CA HIS A 309 -3.93 16.26 -26.13
C HIS A 309 -5.06 16.69 -27.06
N ASP A 310 -4.99 16.35 -28.35
CA ASP A 310 -5.88 16.83 -29.44
C ASP A 310 -7.40 16.82 -29.14
N ARG A 311 -7.87 15.88 -28.32
CA ARG A 311 -9.29 15.75 -27.94
C ARG A 311 -9.70 16.59 -26.71
N VAL A 312 -8.80 17.33 -26.09
CA VAL A 312 -9.10 18.19 -24.93
C VAL A 312 -9.37 19.62 -25.41
N ALA A 313 -10.53 20.16 -25.05
CA ALA A 313 -10.83 21.58 -25.25
C ALA A 313 -9.95 22.43 -24.33
N ALA A 314 -8.93 23.07 -24.88
CA ALA A 314 -7.90 23.79 -24.12
C ALA A 314 -8.43 25.00 -23.31
N ASP A 315 -9.59 25.55 -23.71
CA ASP A 315 -10.36 26.59 -23.03
C ASP A 315 -11.34 26.05 -21.97
N ALA A 316 -11.50 24.73 -21.87
CA ALA A 316 -12.34 24.02 -20.90
C ALA A 316 -11.51 23.07 -20.01
N VAL A 317 -10.32 23.51 -19.60
CA VAL A 317 -9.46 22.80 -18.64
C VAL A 317 -9.64 23.36 -17.23
N PHE A 318 -9.76 22.46 -16.25
CA PHE A 318 -9.99 22.73 -14.84
C PHE A 318 -8.92 22.06 -13.96
N VAL A 319 -8.83 22.49 -12.70
CA VAL A 319 -8.07 21.78 -11.65
C VAL A 319 -8.99 21.27 -10.55
N VAL A 320 -8.74 20.07 -10.07
CA VAL A 320 -9.34 19.51 -8.84
C VAL A 320 -8.21 19.32 -7.83
N GLY A 321 -8.13 20.22 -6.86
CA GLY A 321 -7.10 20.16 -5.82
C GLY A 321 -7.62 19.51 -4.55
N HIS A 322 -6.90 18.50 -4.03
CA HIS A 322 -7.18 17.90 -2.72
C HIS A 322 -6.22 18.42 -1.64
N SER A 323 -6.71 18.73 -0.44
CA SER A 323 -5.90 19.11 0.72
C SER A 323 -4.95 20.27 0.38
N LEU A 324 -3.63 20.04 0.39
CA LEU A 324 -2.62 21.02 -0.05
C LEU A 324 -2.86 21.53 -1.48
N GLY A 325 -3.15 20.63 -2.43
CA GLY A 325 -3.51 20.99 -3.80
C GLY A 325 -4.79 21.82 -3.86
N GLY A 326 -5.75 21.56 -2.96
CA GLY A 326 -6.96 22.37 -2.81
C GLY A 326 -6.66 23.78 -2.29
N ALA A 327 -5.77 23.90 -1.30
CA ALA A 327 -5.30 25.20 -0.80
C ALA A 327 -4.55 26.01 -1.87
N LEU A 328 -3.83 25.32 -2.76
CA LEU A 328 -3.03 25.92 -3.82
C LEU A 328 -3.79 26.09 -5.15
N ALA A 329 -4.98 25.50 -5.32
CA ALA A 329 -5.74 25.62 -6.57
C ALA A 329 -5.99 27.07 -7.02
N PRO A 330 -6.29 28.06 -6.15
CA PRO A 330 -6.36 29.46 -6.56
C PRO A 330 -5.02 30.05 -7.04
N ARG A 331 -3.90 29.59 -6.48
CA ARG A 331 -2.54 30.00 -6.88
C ARG A 331 -2.19 29.43 -8.26
N ILE A 332 -2.50 28.15 -8.49
CA ILE A 332 -2.33 27.45 -9.76
C ILE A 332 -3.17 28.15 -10.84
N ALA A 333 -4.46 28.39 -10.58
CA ALA A 333 -5.34 29.15 -11.48
C ALA A 333 -4.82 30.55 -11.81
N THR A 334 -4.25 31.26 -10.82
CA THR A 334 -3.66 32.60 -11.04
C THR A 334 -2.37 32.55 -11.88
N ARG A 335 -1.54 31.51 -11.73
CA ARG A 335 -0.29 31.35 -12.51
C ARG A 335 -0.54 30.90 -13.94
N ASP A 336 -1.48 29.99 -14.13
CA ASP A 336 -1.88 29.51 -15.45
C ASP A 336 -2.59 30.59 -16.26
N GLY A 337 -3.55 31.28 -15.65
CA GLY A 337 -4.31 32.38 -16.27
C GLY A 337 -5.32 31.96 -17.35
N GLY A 338 -5.40 30.69 -17.73
CA GLY A 338 -6.28 30.15 -18.77
C GLY A 338 -7.15 28.96 -18.34
N LEU A 339 -7.19 28.64 -17.04
CA LEU A 339 -8.09 27.60 -16.50
C LEU A 339 -9.54 28.10 -16.47
N ALA A 340 -10.47 27.26 -16.91
CA ALA A 340 -11.91 27.52 -16.90
C ALA A 340 -12.50 27.52 -15.47
N GLY A 341 -11.83 26.89 -14.51
CA GLY A 341 -12.20 26.91 -13.11
C GLY A 341 -11.34 26.01 -12.23
N ALA A 342 -11.65 26.02 -10.93
CA ALA A 342 -10.98 25.22 -9.91
C ALA A 342 -12.01 24.61 -8.95
N VAL A 343 -11.80 23.34 -8.58
CA VAL A 343 -12.55 22.61 -7.56
C VAL A 343 -11.62 22.36 -6.37
N LEU A 344 -12.11 22.66 -5.17
CA LEU A 344 -11.34 22.65 -3.94
C LEU A 344 -11.88 21.57 -3.00
N LEU A 345 -11.21 20.42 -2.95
CA LEU A 345 -11.56 19.28 -2.09
C LEU A 345 -10.76 19.37 -0.78
N ALA A 346 -11.45 19.54 0.35
CA ALA A 346 -10.86 19.70 1.68
C ALA A 346 -9.62 20.64 1.73
N PRO A 347 -9.69 21.88 1.22
CA PRO A 347 -8.54 22.71 0.80
C PRO A 347 -7.70 23.33 1.95
N GLY A 348 -7.44 22.58 3.00
CA GLY A 348 -6.75 23.04 4.21
C GLY A 348 -7.66 23.84 5.16
N PRO A 349 -7.17 24.13 6.38
CA PRO A 349 -7.98 24.72 7.44
C PRO A 349 -8.24 26.22 7.28
N ALA A 350 -9.44 26.65 7.73
CA ALA A 350 -9.74 28.04 8.06
C ALA A 350 -9.16 28.49 9.43
N ARG A 351 -8.25 27.69 9.99
CA ARG A 351 -7.59 27.82 11.30
C ARG A 351 -6.08 27.59 11.13
N PRO A 352 -5.23 27.96 12.12
CA PRO A 352 -3.82 27.59 12.08
C PRO A 352 -3.63 26.07 11.97
N ILE A 353 -2.75 25.63 11.08
CA ILE A 353 -2.56 24.20 10.80
C ILE A 353 -1.99 23.46 12.01
N GLU A 354 -1.21 24.14 12.86
CA GLU A 354 -0.72 23.58 14.13
C GLU A 354 -1.85 23.22 15.12
N GLU A 355 -3.00 23.87 15.03
CA GLU A 355 -4.20 23.51 15.82
C GLU A 355 -4.96 22.37 15.16
N LEU A 356 -5.12 22.40 13.82
CA LEU A 356 -5.81 21.33 13.08
C LEU A 356 -5.12 19.98 13.27
N VAL A 357 -3.78 19.93 13.22
CA VAL A 357 -3.01 18.69 13.41
C VAL A 357 -3.28 18.06 14.78
N LEU A 358 -3.42 18.87 15.83
CA LEU A 358 -3.75 18.37 17.17
C LEU A 358 -5.19 17.86 17.26
N ASP A 359 -6.14 18.54 16.61
CA ASP A 359 -7.54 18.10 16.56
C ASP A 359 -7.70 16.81 15.73
N GLN A 360 -6.97 16.68 14.61
CA GLN A 360 -6.94 15.49 13.75
C GLN A 360 -6.31 14.29 14.46
N GLN A 361 -5.16 14.46 15.11
CA GLN A 361 -4.50 13.35 15.82
C GLN A 361 -5.32 12.88 17.02
N ARG A 362 -5.94 13.81 17.77
CA ARG A 362 -6.90 13.41 18.82
C ARG A 362 -8.04 12.57 18.25
N HIS A 363 -8.62 12.98 17.11
CA HIS A 363 -9.71 12.22 16.50
C HIS A 363 -9.32 10.79 16.10
N LEU A 364 -8.09 10.59 15.61
CA LEU A 364 -7.57 9.26 15.28
C LEU A 364 -7.36 8.40 16.55
N LEU A 365 -6.79 8.97 17.61
CA LEU A 365 -6.62 8.27 18.90
C LEU A 365 -7.95 8.01 19.63
N ASP A 366 -8.99 8.81 19.36
CA ASP A 366 -10.35 8.58 19.87
C ASP A 366 -11.09 7.44 19.12
N GLN A 367 -10.53 6.93 18.01
CA GLN A 367 -11.03 5.75 17.29
C GLN A 367 -10.35 4.45 17.72
N GLN A 368 -9.32 4.53 18.58
CA GLN A 368 -8.56 3.39 19.10
C GLN A 368 -8.98 3.08 20.55
N ASP A 369 -8.88 1.81 20.96
CA ASP A 369 -9.22 1.35 22.32
C ASP A 369 -8.10 1.66 23.34
N LEU A 370 -7.66 2.92 23.36
CA LEU A 370 -6.61 3.40 24.26
C LEU A 370 -7.19 3.89 25.58
N THR A 371 -6.47 3.62 26.67
CA THR A 371 -6.72 4.23 27.98
C THR A 371 -6.54 5.75 27.94
N GLY A 372 -6.96 6.43 29.02
CA GLY A 372 -6.75 7.87 29.16
C GLY A 372 -5.28 8.28 29.27
N GLU A 373 -4.40 7.37 29.68
CA GLU A 373 -2.97 7.64 29.89
C GLU A 373 -2.20 7.53 28.57
N GLU A 374 -2.31 6.40 27.86
CA GLU A 374 -1.70 6.17 26.54
C GLU A 374 -2.10 7.25 25.53
N ARG A 375 -3.39 7.64 25.53
CA ARG A 375 -3.90 8.72 24.66
C ARG A 375 -3.26 10.08 24.95
N GLU A 376 -2.98 10.41 26.21
CA GLU A 376 -2.32 11.68 26.56
C GLU A 376 -0.80 11.63 26.34
N GLU A 377 -0.16 10.46 26.45
CA GLU A 377 1.24 10.24 26.06
C GLU A 377 1.43 10.42 24.55
N ALA A 378 0.66 9.72 23.72
CA ALA A 378 0.65 9.90 22.26
C ALA A 378 0.35 11.35 21.86
N MET A 379 -0.63 12.00 22.52
CA MET A 379 -0.91 13.42 22.30
C MET A 379 0.22 14.35 22.78
N ALA A 380 1.06 13.96 23.75
CA ALA A 380 2.22 14.74 24.17
C ALA A 380 3.28 14.78 23.06
N GLU A 381 3.59 13.65 22.43
CA GLU A 381 4.55 13.58 21.32
C GLU A 381 4.13 14.48 20.14
N VAL A 382 2.85 14.44 19.75
CA VAL A 382 2.30 15.31 18.68
C VAL A 382 2.46 16.80 19.04
N ARG A 383 2.33 17.19 20.32
CA ARG A 383 2.53 18.58 20.79
C ARG A 383 3.99 19.03 20.78
N GLU A 384 4.94 18.10 20.82
CA GLU A 384 6.38 18.39 20.73
C GLU A 384 6.91 18.38 19.29
N SER A 385 6.20 17.70 18.37
CA SER A 385 6.54 17.59 16.96
C SER A 385 6.88 18.93 16.27
N PRO A 386 7.83 18.96 15.31
CA PRO A 386 8.16 20.18 14.53
C PRO A 386 6.97 20.82 13.82
N SER A 387 5.95 20.04 13.44
CA SER A 387 4.73 20.49 12.76
C SER A 387 3.85 21.37 13.64
N THR A 388 3.82 21.14 14.95
CA THR A 388 3.03 21.89 15.94
C THR A 388 3.86 22.97 16.65
N THR A 389 5.17 22.78 16.78
CA THR A 389 6.07 23.72 17.49
C THR A 389 6.64 24.86 16.63
N ALA A 390 6.38 24.89 15.32
CA ALA A 390 6.93 25.88 14.38
C ALA A 390 6.80 27.35 14.83
N ARG A 391 5.73 27.69 15.57
CA ARG A 391 5.48 29.03 16.13
C ARG A 391 6.54 29.48 17.15
N LYS A 392 7.26 28.56 17.81
CA LYS A 392 8.32 28.84 18.81
C LYS A 392 9.68 29.20 18.20
N ARG A 393 9.90 29.01 16.89
CA ARG A 393 11.20 29.32 16.24
C ARG A 393 11.36 30.81 15.90
N PRO A 394 12.58 31.40 16.00
CA PRO A 394 12.80 32.83 15.74
C PRO A 394 12.42 33.27 14.32
N ARG A 395 12.02 34.55 14.19
CA ARG A 395 11.47 35.18 12.96
C ARG A 395 12.17 34.87 11.62
N ARG A 396 13.47 34.55 11.61
CA ARG A 396 14.23 34.18 10.40
C ARG A 396 13.66 32.99 9.62
N TRP A 397 12.91 32.09 10.27
CA TRP A 397 12.31 30.92 9.62
C TRP A 397 10.96 31.18 8.93
N ARG A 398 10.27 32.29 9.23
CA ARG A 398 8.93 32.56 8.67
C ARG A 398 8.95 32.97 7.19
N SER A 399 10.10 33.39 6.68
CA SER A 399 10.26 34.03 5.37
C SER A 399 10.48 33.09 4.19
N ARG A 400 10.37 31.75 4.36
CA ARG A 400 10.52 30.80 3.25
C ARG A 400 9.25 30.02 2.87
N CYS A 401 8.24 29.93 3.75
CA CYS A 401 6.99 29.24 3.41
C CYS A 401 5.74 30.15 3.37
N PHE A 402 5.71 31.30 4.08
CA PHE A 402 4.47 32.11 4.19
C PHE A 402 4.72 33.60 4.55
N SER A 403 5.15 34.42 3.58
CA SER A 403 5.20 35.91 3.57
C SER A 403 6.00 36.38 2.34
N ASP A 404 5.68 37.43 1.57
CA ASP A 404 4.47 38.26 1.41
C ASP A 404 4.57 39.02 0.07
N ARG A 405 3.46 39.14 -0.68
CA ARG A 405 3.09 40.37 -1.44
C ARG A 405 1.72 40.24 -2.13
N VAL A 406 0.66 40.41 -1.34
CA VAL A 406 -0.57 41.03 -1.86
C VAL A 406 -0.69 42.39 -1.17
N ALA A 407 -0.17 43.43 -1.83
CA ALA A 407 -0.22 44.80 -1.34
C ALA A 407 -0.87 45.70 -2.41
N ALA A 408 -2.16 45.91 -2.24
CA ALA A 408 -2.95 47.05 -2.72
C ALA A 408 -2.83 47.50 -4.19
N THR A 409 -3.87 47.17 -4.97
CA THR A 409 -4.38 48.10 -5.98
C THR A 409 -5.85 48.42 -5.67
N THR A 410 -6.06 49.48 -4.88
CA THR A 410 -7.35 50.15 -4.78
C THR A 410 -7.12 51.64 -5.06
N ARG A 411 -7.29 52.02 -6.32
CA ARG A 411 -7.62 53.36 -6.81
C ARG A 411 -8.01 53.29 -8.27
#